data_AF-B5VPC7-F1
#
_entry.id   AF-B5VPC7-F1
#
_cell.length_a   1.000
_cell.length_b   1.000
_cell.length_c   1.000
_cell.angle_alpha   90.00
_cell.angle_beta   90.00
_cell.angle_gamma   90.00
#
_symmetry.space_group_name_H-M   'P 1'
#
loop_
_entity.id
_entity.type
_entity.pdbx_description
1 polymer ?
#
loop_
_entity_poly.entity_id
_entity_poly.type
_entity_poly.pdbx_seq_one_letter_code
_entity_poly.pdbx_strand_id
1 'polypeptide(L)'
;MIPELPPKRIGSQNADQLFLKKRRIGLSRFINLVMKHPKLSNDDLVLTFLTVRTDLTSWRKQATYDTSNEFADKKISQEFMKMWKKEFAEQWNQAASCIDTSMELWYRITLLLERHEKRIMQMVHERNFFETLVDNFSEVTPKLYPVQQNDTILDINNNLSIIKKHLETTSSICKQETEEISGTLSPKFKIFTDILLSLRSLFERYKIMAANNVVELQRHVELNKEKLESMKGKPDVSGAEYDRIKKIIQKDRRSIIEQSNRAWLIRQCILEEFTIFQETQFLITRAFQDWAKLNSNHAGLKLNEWEKLVTSIMDMPISRE
;
A
#
# COMPACT_ATOMS: atom_id res chain seq x y z
N MET A 1 -2.15 -8.50 -9.07
CA MET A 1 -1.94 -7.05 -8.96
C MET A 1 -0.48 -6.89 -8.68
N ILE A 2 0.19 -5.94 -9.31
CA ILE A 2 1.63 -5.75 -9.11
C ILE A 2 1.83 -4.51 -8.23
N PRO A 3 2.38 -4.66 -7.01
CA PRO A 3 2.73 -3.54 -6.15
C PRO A 3 3.72 -2.61 -6.82
N GLU A 4 3.62 -1.30 -6.56
CA GLU A 4 4.62 -0.36 -7.07
C GLU A 4 5.88 -0.37 -6.20
N LEU A 5 7.04 -0.22 -6.85
CA LEU A 5 8.30 -0.07 -6.16
C LEU A 5 8.36 1.31 -5.50
N PRO A 6 8.92 1.43 -4.27
CA PRO A 6 9.16 2.72 -3.67
C PRO A 6 10.13 3.55 -4.53
N PRO A 7 10.02 4.89 -4.49
CA PRO A 7 10.76 5.77 -5.39
C PRO A 7 12.26 5.57 -5.27
N LYS A 8 12.93 5.56 -6.42
CA LYS A 8 14.39 5.56 -6.53
C LYS A 8 14.88 6.99 -6.71
N ARG A 9 15.79 7.44 -5.85
CA ARG A 9 16.53 8.70 -6.07
C ARG A 9 17.87 8.36 -6.75
N ILE A 10 18.44 9.33 -7.46
CA ILE A 10 19.75 9.22 -8.13
C ILE A 10 20.59 10.43 -7.68
N GLY A 11 21.88 10.23 -7.44
CA GLY A 11 22.80 11.28 -6.97
C GLY A 11 22.98 11.35 -5.45
N SER A 12 23.52 12.46 -4.95
CA SER A 12 23.91 12.68 -3.54
C SER A 12 22.76 12.50 -2.54
N GLN A 13 21.51 12.69 -2.97
CA GLN A 13 20.31 12.44 -2.16
C GLN A 13 20.08 10.95 -1.83
N ASN A 14 20.84 10.02 -2.42
CA ASN A 14 20.82 8.61 -2.03
C ASN A 14 21.52 8.31 -0.71
N ALA A 15 22.32 9.24 -0.19
CA ALA A 15 22.96 9.09 1.12
C ALA A 15 22.09 9.58 2.30
N ASP A 16 20.93 10.20 2.02
CA ASP A 16 20.00 10.63 3.06
C ASP A 16 19.45 9.42 3.83
N GLN A 17 19.83 9.32 5.11
CA GLN A 17 19.45 8.22 5.98
C GLN A 17 17.93 8.11 6.17
N LEU A 18 17.21 9.24 6.18
CA LEU A 18 15.75 9.23 6.30
C LEU A 18 15.09 8.66 5.05
N PHE A 19 15.59 9.05 3.87
CA PHE A 19 15.16 8.48 2.60
C PHE A 19 15.44 6.97 2.53
N LEU A 20 16.66 6.54 2.88
CA LEU A 20 17.04 5.13 2.87
C LEU A 20 16.18 4.29 3.82
N LYS A 21 15.90 4.79 5.03
CA LYS A 21 14.99 4.13 5.98
C LYS A 21 13.58 3.99 5.39
N LYS A 22 13.01 5.07 4.83
CA LYS A 22 11.69 5.03 4.18
C LYS A 22 11.65 4.05 3.01
N ARG A 23 12.68 4.06 2.17
CA ARG A 23 12.79 3.17 1.01
C ARG A 23 12.92 1.70 1.42
N ARG A 24 13.74 1.38 2.44
CA ARG A 24 13.86 0.03 2.99
C ARG A 24 12.51 -0.50 3.49
N ILE A 25 11.76 0.33 4.23
CA ILE A 25 10.42 -0.03 4.72
C ILE A 25 9.47 -0.26 3.54
N GLY A 26 9.49 0.61 2.51
CA GLY A 26 8.70 0.44 1.29
C GLY A 26 9.04 -0.86 0.53
N LEU A 27 10.33 -1.18 0.39
CA LEU A 27 10.78 -2.41 -0.26
C LEU A 27 10.35 -3.65 0.51
N SER A 28 10.41 -3.61 1.84
CA SER A 28 9.89 -4.67 2.70
C SER A 28 8.40 -4.88 2.49
N ARG A 29 7.58 -3.82 2.41
CA ARG A 29 6.15 -3.97 2.08
C ARG A 29 5.93 -4.54 0.68
N PHE A 30 6.66 -4.02 -0.32
CA PHE A 30 6.60 -4.50 -1.71
C PHE A 30 6.85 -6.01 -1.78
N ILE A 31 7.97 -6.50 -1.25
CA ILE A 31 8.31 -7.93 -1.38
C ILE A 31 7.34 -8.81 -0.59
N ASN A 32 6.85 -8.34 0.57
CA ASN A 32 5.84 -9.06 1.33
C ASN A 32 4.51 -9.17 0.57
N LEU A 33 4.10 -8.14 -0.18
CA LEU A 33 2.91 -8.20 -1.02
C LEU A 33 3.10 -9.16 -2.20
N VAL A 34 4.27 -9.13 -2.85
CA VAL A 34 4.63 -10.08 -3.92
C VAL A 34 4.56 -11.52 -3.41
N MET A 35 5.16 -11.81 -2.25
CA MET A 35 5.17 -13.17 -1.69
C MET A 35 3.82 -13.64 -1.12
N LYS A 36 2.89 -12.72 -0.84
CA LYS A 36 1.51 -13.06 -0.46
C LYS A 36 0.62 -13.35 -1.66
N HIS A 37 1.04 -12.96 -2.87
CA HIS A 37 0.23 -13.11 -4.07
C HIS A 37 0.31 -14.56 -4.59
N PRO A 38 -0.81 -15.26 -4.79
CA PRO A 38 -0.83 -16.70 -5.09
C PRO A 38 -0.14 -17.08 -6.41
N LYS A 39 -0.14 -16.18 -7.41
CA LYS A 39 0.63 -16.37 -8.66
C LYS A 39 2.10 -15.95 -8.52
N LEU A 40 2.38 -14.70 -8.12
CA LEU A 40 3.75 -14.17 -8.07
C LEU A 40 4.67 -14.89 -7.06
N SER A 41 4.14 -15.44 -5.97
CA SER A 41 4.95 -16.18 -5.00
C SER A 41 5.50 -17.50 -5.54
N ASN A 42 4.90 -18.02 -6.61
CA ASN A 42 5.30 -19.25 -7.29
C ASN A 42 6.03 -18.96 -8.62
N ASP A 43 6.32 -17.68 -8.92
CA ASP A 43 7.02 -17.31 -10.14
C ASP A 43 8.52 -17.62 -10.02
N ASP A 44 9.07 -18.28 -11.03
CA ASP A 44 10.46 -18.73 -11.03
C ASP A 44 11.46 -17.57 -10.94
N LEU A 45 11.17 -16.42 -11.56
CA LEU A 45 12.04 -15.25 -11.47
C LEU A 45 11.99 -14.61 -10.08
N VAL A 46 10.81 -14.56 -9.46
CA VAL A 46 10.67 -14.08 -8.07
C VAL A 46 11.44 -15.00 -7.11
N LEU A 47 11.26 -16.31 -7.23
CA LEU A 47 11.97 -17.28 -6.39
C LEU A 47 13.48 -17.22 -6.62
N THR A 48 13.92 -17.10 -7.88
CA THR A 48 15.33 -16.94 -8.21
C THR A 48 15.90 -15.64 -7.63
N PHE A 49 15.18 -14.52 -7.75
CA PHE A 49 15.59 -13.24 -7.17
C PHE A 49 15.83 -13.33 -5.65
N LEU A 50 15.03 -14.14 -4.94
CA LEU A 50 15.15 -14.31 -3.50
C LEU A 50 16.20 -15.33 -3.05
N THR A 51 16.57 -16.28 -3.91
CA THR A 51 17.37 -17.45 -3.52
C THR A 51 18.73 -17.54 -4.20
N VAL A 52 18.93 -16.83 -5.31
CA VAL A 52 20.19 -16.90 -6.06
C VAL A 52 21.34 -16.38 -5.22
N ARG A 53 22.42 -17.17 -5.15
CA ARG A 53 23.62 -16.85 -4.36
C ARG A 53 24.63 -15.99 -5.13
N THR A 54 24.50 -15.94 -6.46
CA THR A 54 25.36 -15.14 -7.34
C THR A 54 24.76 -13.76 -7.57
N ASP A 55 25.62 -12.79 -7.91
CA ASP A 55 25.15 -11.46 -8.28
C ASP A 55 24.19 -11.53 -9.49
N LEU A 56 23.08 -10.79 -9.41
CA LEU A 56 22.01 -10.82 -10.42
C LEU A 56 22.47 -10.36 -11.80
N THR A 57 23.48 -9.49 -11.89
CA THR A 57 24.05 -9.04 -13.17
C THR A 57 24.76 -10.19 -13.87
N SER A 58 25.52 -10.98 -13.11
CA SER A 58 26.21 -12.17 -13.60
C SER A 58 25.21 -13.28 -13.94
N TRP A 59 24.22 -13.52 -13.07
CA TRP A 59 23.17 -14.50 -13.31
C TRP A 59 22.41 -14.20 -14.61
N ARG A 60 22.00 -12.94 -14.81
CA ARG A 60 21.24 -12.51 -16.00
C ARG A 60 21.99 -12.74 -17.31
N LYS A 61 23.33 -12.70 -17.31
CA LYS A 61 24.14 -12.97 -18.52
C LYS A 61 24.16 -14.45 -18.90
N GLN A 62 23.92 -15.34 -17.94
CA GLN A 62 24.04 -16.79 -18.11
C GLN A 62 22.67 -17.48 -18.19
N ALA A 63 21.66 -16.91 -17.54
CA ALA A 63 20.33 -17.48 -17.47
C ALA A 63 19.56 -17.27 -18.78
N THR A 64 19.03 -18.36 -19.33
CA THR A 64 17.96 -18.34 -20.33
C THR A 64 16.62 -18.37 -19.61
N TYR A 65 15.81 -17.33 -19.78
CA TYR A 65 14.47 -17.25 -19.21
C TYR A 65 13.48 -16.80 -20.29
N ASP A 66 12.26 -17.29 -20.21
CA ASP A 66 11.23 -16.98 -21.19
C ASP A 66 10.70 -15.55 -21.02
N THR A 67 10.71 -14.79 -22.10
CA THR A 67 10.09 -13.45 -22.18
C THR A 67 8.96 -13.42 -23.21
N SER A 68 8.49 -14.59 -23.64
CA SER A 68 7.35 -14.71 -24.52
C SER A 68 6.09 -14.15 -23.86
N ASN A 69 5.09 -13.86 -24.69
CA ASN A 69 3.81 -13.39 -24.18
C ASN A 69 3.12 -14.53 -23.42
N GLU A 70 2.70 -14.28 -22.18
CA GLU A 70 2.03 -15.26 -21.32
C GLU A 70 0.77 -15.91 -21.94
N PHE A 71 0.18 -15.27 -22.95
CA PHE A 71 -0.99 -15.78 -23.68
C PHE A 71 -0.68 -16.48 -25.01
N ALA A 72 0.57 -16.49 -25.49
CA ALA A 72 0.93 -16.98 -26.83
C ALA A 72 0.41 -18.40 -27.12
N ASP A 73 0.43 -19.28 -26.13
CA ASP A 73 0.00 -20.68 -26.25
C ASP A 73 -1.18 -21.04 -25.32
N LYS A 74 -1.91 -20.04 -24.82
CA LYS A 74 -3.04 -20.25 -23.92
C LYS A 74 -4.35 -20.20 -24.69
N LYS A 75 -5.23 -21.15 -24.43
CA LYS A 75 -6.63 -21.12 -24.86
C LYS A 75 -7.54 -20.90 -23.67
N ILE A 76 -8.51 -20.02 -23.81
CA ILE A 76 -9.52 -19.82 -22.78
C ILE A 76 -10.35 -21.09 -22.58
N SER A 77 -10.68 -21.39 -21.33
CA SER A 77 -11.61 -22.46 -20.95
C SER A 77 -13.06 -22.12 -21.36
N GLN A 78 -13.78 -23.13 -21.84
CA GLN A 78 -15.21 -23.01 -22.18
C GLN A 78 -16.07 -22.78 -20.93
N GLU A 79 -15.66 -23.36 -19.80
CA GLU A 79 -16.29 -23.20 -18.50
C GLU A 79 -16.23 -21.74 -18.04
N PHE A 80 -15.08 -21.07 -18.20
CA PHE A 80 -14.96 -19.65 -17.88
C PHE A 80 -15.91 -18.80 -18.73
N MET A 81 -15.96 -19.04 -20.04
CA MET A 81 -16.85 -18.29 -20.95
C MET A 81 -18.34 -18.47 -20.59
N LYS A 82 -18.74 -19.66 -20.12
CA LYS A 82 -20.10 -19.92 -19.64
C LYS A 82 -20.40 -19.29 -18.28
N MET A 83 -19.40 -19.21 -17.39
CA MET A 83 -19.53 -18.60 -16.08
C MET A 83 -19.60 -17.08 -16.15
N TRP A 84 -18.92 -16.49 -17.14
CA TRP A 84 -18.82 -15.05 -17.33
C TRP A 84 -20.19 -14.36 -17.36
N LYS A 85 -20.30 -13.27 -16.61
CA LYS A 85 -21.48 -12.40 -16.60
C LYS A 85 -21.05 -10.94 -16.75
N LYS A 86 -21.91 -10.14 -17.40
CA LYS A 86 -21.62 -8.71 -17.67
C LYS A 86 -21.46 -7.89 -16.38
N GLU A 87 -22.12 -8.32 -15.31
CA GLU A 87 -22.13 -7.68 -14.00
C GLU A 87 -20.71 -7.60 -13.40
N PHE A 88 -19.82 -8.55 -13.73
CA PHE A 88 -18.42 -8.48 -13.29
C PHE A 88 -17.71 -7.25 -13.87
N ALA A 89 -17.91 -6.97 -15.17
CA ALA A 89 -17.33 -5.79 -15.79
C ALA A 89 -17.96 -4.49 -15.27
N GLU A 90 -19.26 -4.50 -14.96
CA GLU A 90 -19.94 -3.36 -14.33
C GLU A 90 -19.35 -3.04 -12.95
N GLN A 91 -19.10 -4.06 -12.13
CA GLN A 91 -18.42 -3.92 -10.82
C GLN A 91 -17.01 -3.35 -10.97
N TRP A 92 -16.24 -3.81 -11.96
CA TRP A 92 -14.91 -3.27 -12.23
C TRP A 92 -14.96 -1.80 -12.65
N ASN A 93 -15.92 -1.43 -13.50
CA ASN A 93 -16.11 -0.04 -13.93
C ASN A 93 -16.49 0.86 -12.75
N GLN A 94 -17.37 0.38 -11.87
CA GLN A 94 -17.72 1.09 -10.65
C GLN A 94 -16.50 1.28 -9.74
N ALA A 95 -15.74 0.22 -9.48
CA ALA A 95 -14.51 0.30 -8.68
C ALA A 95 -13.49 1.27 -9.30
N ALA A 96 -13.28 1.19 -10.62
CA ALA A 96 -12.40 2.09 -11.35
C ALA A 96 -12.87 3.55 -11.33
N SER A 97 -14.17 3.81 -11.27
CA SER A 97 -14.72 5.17 -11.16
C SER A 97 -14.50 5.79 -9.77
N CYS A 98 -14.36 4.97 -8.73
CA CYS A 98 -14.19 5.43 -7.35
C CYS A 98 -12.75 5.35 -6.85
N ILE A 99 -11.81 4.80 -7.63
CA ILE A 99 -10.45 4.49 -7.17
C ILE A 99 -9.67 5.74 -6.75
N ASP A 100 -9.72 6.81 -7.53
CA ASP A 100 -8.98 8.05 -7.22
C ASP A 100 -9.54 8.73 -5.96
N THR A 101 -10.86 8.75 -5.80
CA THR A 101 -11.52 9.25 -4.58
C THR A 101 -11.12 8.40 -3.37
N SER A 102 -11.08 7.08 -3.52
CA SER A 102 -10.68 6.18 -2.45
C SER A 102 -9.22 6.37 -2.04
N MET A 103 -8.32 6.55 -3.01
CA MET A 103 -6.91 6.86 -2.78
C MET A 103 -6.74 8.21 -2.06
N GLU A 104 -7.48 9.24 -2.46
CA GLU A 104 -7.44 10.55 -1.81
C GLU A 104 -7.92 10.48 -0.35
N LEU A 105 -9.07 9.85 -0.10
CA LEU A 105 -9.62 9.68 1.24
C LEU A 105 -8.65 8.90 2.13
N TRP A 106 -8.12 7.79 1.63
CA TRP A 106 -7.18 6.96 2.39
C TRP A 106 -5.85 7.67 2.66
N TYR A 107 -5.36 8.44 1.70
CA TYR A 107 -4.20 9.31 1.90
C TYR A 107 -4.43 10.31 3.03
N ARG A 108 -5.60 10.99 3.05
CA ARG A 108 -5.95 11.94 4.11
C ARG A 108 -6.03 11.26 5.47
N ILE A 109 -6.61 10.07 5.56
CA ILE A 109 -6.65 9.25 6.80
C ILE A 109 -5.22 8.96 7.28
N THR A 110 -4.36 8.46 6.39
CA THR A 110 -2.96 8.14 6.72
C THR A 110 -2.17 9.39 7.14
N LEU A 111 -2.41 10.52 6.48
CA LEU A 111 -1.79 11.81 6.82
C LEU A 111 -2.18 12.28 8.22
N LEU A 112 -3.44 12.10 8.63
CA LEU A 112 -3.89 12.46 9.98
C LEU A 112 -3.20 11.60 11.05
N LEU A 113 -2.97 10.33 10.76
CA LEU A 113 -2.18 9.42 11.60
C LEU A 113 -0.74 9.92 11.78
N GLU A 114 -0.06 10.27 10.69
CA GLU A 114 1.31 10.82 10.75
C GLU A 114 1.37 12.18 11.48
N ARG A 115 0.33 13.01 11.35
CA ARG A 115 0.22 14.27 12.10
C ARG A 115 0.00 14.04 13.60
N HIS A 116 -0.78 13.02 13.96
CA HIS A 116 -1.00 12.64 15.35
C HIS A 116 0.30 12.17 16.01
N GLU A 117 1.08 11.33 15.32
CA GLU A 117 2.41 10.89 15.76
C GLU A 117 3.33 12.08 16.07
N LYS A 118 3.41 13.05 15.15
CA LYS A 118 4.21 14.26 15.35
C LYS A 118 3.75 15.10 16.55
N ARG A 119 2.43 15.18 16.79
CA ARG A 119 1.87 15.92 17.92
C ARG A 119 2.25 15.28 19.24
N ILE A 120 2.21 13.95 19.34
CA ILE A 120 2.65 13.23 20.55
C ILE A 120 4.13 13.56 20.84
N MET A 121 4.99 13.56 19.82
CA MET A 121 6.41 13.91 20.00
C MET A 121 6.61 15.37 20.43
N GLN A 122 5.78 16.29 19.96
CA GLN A 122 5.79 17.67 20.45
C GLN A 122 5.42 17.74 21.94
N MET A 123 4.38 17.02 22.37
CA MET A 123 4.01 16.94 23.79
C MET A 123 5.13 16.38 24.65
N VAL A 124 5.89 15.40 24.15
CA VAL A 124 7.09 14.88 24.83
C VAL A 124 8.14 15.97 24.99
N HIS A 125 8.39 16.77 23.96
CA HIS A 125 9.37 17.86 24.04
C HIS A 125 8.96 18.92 25.08
N GLU A 126 7.70 19.34 25.06
CA GLU A 126 7.14 20.30 26.01
C GLU A 126 7.22 19.79 27.45
N ARG A 127 6.95 18.50 27.68
CA ARG A 127 7.08 17.88 29.01
C ARG A 127 8.51 17.84 29.52
N ASN A 128 9.48 17.49 28.69
CA ASN A 128 10.89 17.49 29.11
C ASN A 128 11.37 18.91 29.43
N PHE A 129 10.84 19.91 28.73
CA PHE A 129 11.11 21.31 29.06
C PHE A 129 10.47 21.70 30.40
N PHE A 130 9.21 21.30 30.63
CA PHE A 130 8.55 21.51 31.93
C PHE A 130 9.30 20.83 33.07
N GLU A 131 9.75 19.58 32.89
CA GLU A 131 10.59 18.85 33.83
C GLU A 131 11.83 19.67 34.22
N THR A 132 12.54 20.23 33.23
CA THR A 132 13.71 21.09 33.46
C THR A 132 13.36 22.35 34.27
N LEU A 133 12.21 22.97 33.99
CA LEU A 133 11.77 24.16 34.73
C LEU A 133 11.41 23.84 36.19
N VAL A 134 10.77 22.69 36.44
CA VAL A 134 10.45 22.24 37.81
C VAL A 134 11.73 21.99 38.61
N ASP A 135 12.71 21.34 37.98
CA ASP A 135 14.02 21.07 38.59
C ASP A 135 14.72 22.39 38.98
N ASN A 136 14.86 23.31 38.03
CA ASN A 136 15.48 24.61 38.25
C ASN A 136 14.74 25.44 39.31
N PHE A 137 13.40 25.37 39.34
CA PHE A 137 12.62 26.11 40.33
C PHE A 137 12.87 25.57 41.74
N SER A 138 12.97 24.25 41.90
CA SER A 138 13.26 23.61 43.19
C SER A 138 14.61 24.03 43.79
N GLU A 139 15.58 24.43 42.97
CA GLU A 139 16.87 24.97 43.43
C GLU A 139 16.79 26.43 43.91
N VAL A 140 15.81 27.19 43.40
CA VAL A 140 15.65 28.62 43.68
C VAL A 140 14.68 28.87 44.85
N THR A 141 13.68 28.00 45.05
CA THR A 141 12.68 28.14 46.13
C THR A 141 13.26 28.31 47.53
N PRO A 142 14.35 27.64 47.97
CA PRO A 142 14.90 27.85 49.30
C PRO A 142 15.47 29.27 49.49
N LYS A 143 15.94 29.89 48.41
CA LYS A 143 16.46 31.27 48.44
C LYS A 143 15.34 32.31 48.45
N LEU A 144 14.20 32.01 47.82
CA LEU A 144 13.04 32.90 47.76
C LEU A 144 12.27 32.95 49.09
N TYR A 145 12.27 31.86 49.85
CA TYR A 145 11.54 31.73 51.11
C TYR A 145 12.48 31.44 52.29
N PRO A 146 13.42 32.34 52.62
CA PRO A 146 14.46 32.07 53.62
C PRO A 146 13.95 32.12 55.07
N VAL A 147 12.71 32.54 55.30
CA VAL A 147 12.10 32.77 56.63
C VAL A 147 11.17 31.63 57.06
N GLN A 148 10.72 30.77 56.13
CA GLN A 148 9.90 29.62 56.47
C GLN A 148 10.77 28.52 57.11
N GLN A 149 10.23 27.84 58.12
CA GLN A 149 10.85 26.65 58.72
C GLN A 149 11.27 25.72 57.58
N ASN A 150 12.54 25.30 57.55
CA ASN A 150 13.16 24.55 56.45
C ASN A 150 12.29 23.39 55.92
N ASP A 151 11.44 22.83 56.77
CA ASP A 151 10.61 21.66 56.51
C ASP A 151 9.53 21.91 55.44
N THR A 152 8.79 23.03 55.44
CA THR A 152 7.70 23.25 54.46
C THR A 152 8.22 23.40 53.03
N ILE A 153 9.30 24.18 52.82
CA ILE A 153 9.89 24.36 51.49
C ILE A 153 10.60 23.09 51.03
N LEU A 154 11.24 22.37 51.97
CA LEU A 154 11.80 21.05 51.68
C LEU A 154 10.71 20.07 51.22
N ASP A 155 9.56 20.04 51.89
CA ASP A 155 8.41 19.21 51.52
C ASP A 155 7.84 19.58 50.16
N ILE A 156 7.68 20.88 49.87
CA ILE A 156 7.28 21.35 48.53
C ILE A 156 8.26 20.85 47.48
N ASN A 157 9.57 21.02 47.70
CA ASN A 157 10.60 20.60 46.76
C ASN A 157 10.67 19.08 46.57
N ASN A 158 10.46 18.30 47.64
CA ASN A 158 10.34 16.85 47.56
C ASN A 158 9.16 16.45 46.67
N ASN A 159 8.02 17.13 46.79
CA ASN A 159 6.85 16.91 45.94
C ASN A 159 7.05 17.39 44.49
N LEU A 160 7.83 18.46 44.26
CA LEU A 160 8.25 18.85 42.91
C LEU A 160 9.04 17.73 42.22
N SER A 161 9.86 16.97 42.97
CA SER A 161 10.53 15.77 42.45
C SER A 161 9.55 14.66 42.03
N ILE A 162 8.43 14.50 42.75
CA ILE A 162 7.36 13.57 42.37
C ILE A 162 6.71 14.01 41.04
N ILE A 163 6.43 15.31 40.89
CA ILE A 163 5.91 15.89 39.63
C ILE A 163 6.89 15.66 38.48
N LYS A 164 8.18 15.90 38.71
CA LYS A 164 9.25 15.64 37.73
C LYS A 164 9.21 14.19 37.24
N LYS A 165 9.19 13.22 38.16
CA LYS A 165 9.12 11.79 37.83
C LYS A 165 7.86 11.42 37.04
N HIS A 166 6.71 12.04 37.34
CA HIS A 166 5.49 11.85 36.55
C HIS A 166 5.66 12.36 35.11
N LEU A 167 6.29 13.53 34.91
CA LEU A 167 6.57 14.07 33.58
C LEU A 167 7.48 13.13 32.78
N GLU A 168 8.57 12.64 33.39
CA GLU A 168 9.48 11.66 32.78
C GLU A 168 8.74 10.38 32.34
N THR A 169 7.92 9.83 33.25
CA THR A 169 7.17 8.59 33.02
C THR A 169 6.16 8.76 31.89
N THR A 170 5.38 9.86 31.91
CA THR A 170 4.38 10.14 30.88
C THR A 170 5.03 10.46 29.53
N SER A 171 6.21 11.10 29.53
CA SER A 171 7.04 11.28 28.33
C SER A 171 7.50 9.93 27.77
N SER A 172 7.93 8.99 28.63
CA SER A 172 8.29 7.63 28.21
C SER A 172 7.12 6.88 27.58
N ILE A 173 5.93 6.94 28.19
CA ILE A 173 4.70 6.33 27.64
C ILE A 173 4.39 6.88 26.25
N CYS A 174 4.51 8.20 26.05
CA CYS A 174 4.27 8.83 24.74
C CYS A 174 5.33 8.49 23.69
N LYS A 175 6.60 8.29 24.09
CA LYS A 175 7.66 7.79 23.20
C LYS A 175 7.34 6.36 22.74
N GLN A 176 6.96 5.48 23.67
CA GLN A 176 6.55 4.11 23.36
C GLN A 176 5.34 4.09 22.41
N GLU A 177 4.32 4.91 22.68
CA GLU A 177 3.15 5.07 21.80
C GLU A 177 3.56 5.44 20.38
N THR A 178 4.50 6.38 20.23
CA THR A 178 5.03 6.79 18.92
C THR A 178 5.79 5.66 18.22
N GLU A 179 6.58 4.88 18.96
CA GLU A 179 7.29 3.71 18.43
C GLU A 179 6.32 2.63 17.95
N GLU A 180 5.27 2.35 18.71
CA GLU A 180 4.23 1.38 18.33
C GLU A 180 3.43 1.88 17.12
N ILE A 181 3.05 3.18 17.08
CA ILE A 181 2.38 3.78 15.92
C ILE A 181 3.25 3.64 14.67
N SER A 182 4.51 4.06 14.74
CA SER A 182 5.41 4.07 13.58
C SER A 182 5.83 2.66 13.12
N GLY A 183 6.02 1.74 14.06
CA GLY A 183 6.50 0.37 13.80
C GLY A 183 5.40 -0.63 13.45
N THR A 184 4.19 -0.47 13.97
CA THR A 184 3.13 -1.48 13.82
C THR A 184 1.87 -0.95 13.15
N LEU A 185 1.42 0.25 13.49
CA LEU A 185 0.14 0.78 13.01
C LEU A 185 0.26 1.43 11.64
N SER A 186 1.15 2.42 11.50
CA SER A 186 1.41 3.14 10.25
C SER A 186 1.69 2.21 9.05
N PRO A 187 2.47 1.11 9.19
CA PRO A 187 2.63 0.15 8.10
C PRO A 187 1.32 -0.47 7.61
N LYS A 188 0.35 -0.77 8.50
CA LYS A 188 -0.93 -1.37 8.12
C LYS A 188 -1.75 -0.44 7.22
N PHE A 189 -1.78 0.85 7.54
CA PHE A 189 -2.40 1.86 6.69
C PHE A 189 -1.70 2.01 5.35
N LYS A 190 -0.36 2.03 5.36
CA LYS A 190 0.46 2.16 4.13
C LYS A 190 0.32 0.95 3.20
N ILE A 191 0.16 -0.26 3.72
CA ILE A 191 -0.10 -1.46 2.89
C ILE A 191 -1.37 -1.27 2.06
N PHE A 192 -2.44 -0.72 2.63
CA PHE A 192 -3.68 -0.51 1.88
C PHE A 192 -3.53 0.59 0.81
N THR A 193 -2.71 1.61 1.07
CA THR A 193 -2.31 2.58 0.04
C THR A 193 -1.63 1.89 -1.15
N ASP A 194 -0.67 1.00 -0.87
CA ASP A 194 0.07 0.26 -1.90
C ASP A 194 -0.90 -0.64 -2.71
N ILE A 195 -1.93 -1.21 -2.07
CA ILE A 195 -2.97 -2.03 -2.73
C ILE A 195 -3.87 -1.19 -3.64
N LEU A 196 -4.39 -0.05 -3.18
CA LEU A 196 -5.22 0.83 -4.01
C LEU A 196 -4.48 1.31 -5.25
N LEU A 197 -3.19 1.66 -5.08
CA LEU A 197 -2.31 2.02 -6.20
C LEU A 197 -2.15 0.85 -7.18
N SER A 198 -1.93 -0.36 -6.67
CA SER A 198 -1.81 -1.57 -7.51
C SER A 198 -3.08 -1.86 -8.31
N LEU A 199 -4.26 -1.62 -7.73
CA LEU A 199 -5.55 -1.78 -8.39
C LEU A 199 -5.76 -0.73 -9.48
N ARG A 200 -5.43 0.54 -9.20
CA ARG A 200 -5.50 1.61 -10.21
C ARG A 200 -4.63 1.25 -11.43
N SER A 201 -3.38 0.87 -11.18
CA SER A 201 -2.43 0.49 -12.24
C SER A 201 -2.88 -0.79 -12.98
N LEU A 202 -3.63 -1.70 -12.33
CA LEU A 202 -4.29 -2.83 -13.01
C LEU A 202 -5.36 -2.35 -14.00
N PHE A 203 -6.24 -1.44 -13.59
CA PHE A 203 -7.29 -0.92 -14.48
C PHE A 203 -6.73 -0.11 -15.65
N GLU A 204 -5.65 0.65 -15.44
CA GLU A 204 -4.93 1.34 -16.52
C GLU A 204 -4.38 0.34 -17.55
N ARG A 205 -3.72 -0.73 -17.10
CA ARG A 205 -3.25 -1.81 -17.99
C ARG A 205 -4.41 -2.48 -18.72
N TYR A 206 -5.52 -2.74 -18.03
CA TYR A 206 -6.69 -3.34 -18.65
C TYR A 206 -7.22 -2.49 -19.81
N LYS A 207 -7.38 -1.18 -19.61
CA LYS A 207 -7.86 -0.26 -20.67
C LYS A 207 -7.00 -0.33 -21.93
N ILE A 208 -5.67 -0.40 -21.75
CA ILE A 208 -4.72 -0.51 -22.86
C ILE A 208 -4.83 -1.89 -23.54
N MET A 209 -4.86 -2.97 -22.74
CA MET A 209 -4.81 -4.34 -23.25
C MET A 209 -6.13 -4.83 -23.88
N ALA A 210 -7.27 -4.26 -23.46
CA ALA A 210 -8.60 -4.62 -23.92
C ALA A 210 -8.91 -4.11 -25.33
N ALA A 211 -8.19 -3.09 -25.82
CA ALA A 211 -8.33 -2.59 -27.18
C ALA A 211 -7.99 -3.69 -28.20
N ASN A 212 -8.89 -3.88 -29.18
CA ASN A 212 -8.76 -4.85 -30.26
C ASN A 212 -9.54 -4.35 -31.48
N ASN A 213 -9.29 -4.95 -32.66
CA ASN A 213 -9.95 -4.58 -33.91
C ASN A 213 -10.80 -5.74 -34.49
N VAL A 214 -11.38 -6.56 -33.61
CA VAL A 214 -12.12 -7.76 -34.00
C VAL A 214 -13.32 -7.41 -34.89
N VAL A 215 -14.03 -6.31 -34.60
CA VAL A 215 -15.21 -5.88 -35.37
C VAL A 215 -14.82 -5.45 -36.79
N GLU A 216 -13.73 -4.69 -36.93
CA GLU A 216 -13.20 -4.27 -38.23
C GLU A 216 -12.73 -5.47 -39.04
N LEU A 217 -12.03 -6.41 -38.40
CA LEU A 217 -11.60 -7.66 -39.05
C LEU A 217 -12.78 -8.52 -39.49
N GLN A 218 -13.85 -8.62 -38.68
CA GLN A 218 -15.07 -9.33 -39.06
C GLN A 218 -15.70 -8.73 -40.31
N ARG A 219 -15.84 -7.39 -40.34
CA ARG A 219 -16.33 -6.67 -41.53
C ARG A 219 -15.43 -6.87 -42.74
N HIS A 220 -14.11 -6.84 -42.57
CA HIS A 220 -13.16 -7.08 -43.66
C HIS A 220 -13.25 -8.51 -44.20
N VAL A 221 -13.48 -9.49 -43.33
CA VAL A 221 -13.74 -10.89 -43.73
C VAL A 221 -15.04 -11.01 -44.52
N GLU A 222 -16.11 -10.34 -44.10
CA GLU A 222 -17.39 -10.34 -44.80
C GLU A 222 -17.27 -9.75 -46.21
N LEU A 223 -16.70 -8.55 -46.35
CA LEU A 223 -16.49 -7.90 -47.64
C LEU A 223 -15.63 -8.74 -48.59
N ASN A 224 -14.55 -9.35 -48.09
CA ASN A 224 -13.69 -10.20 -48.91
C ASN A 224 -14.37 -11.51 -49.32
N LYS A 225 -15.28 -12.06 -48.50
CA LYS A 225 -16.11 -13.22 -48.90
C LYS A 225 -17.08 -12.83 -50.01
N GLU A 226 -17.77 -11.71 -49.89
CA GLU A 226 -18.65 -11.20 -50.95
C GLU A 226 -17.87 -10.99 -52.26
N LYS A 227 -16.66 -10.43 -52.17
CA LYS A 227 -15.75 -10.28 -53.31
C LYS A 227 -15.42 -11.64 -53.95
N LEU A 228 -15.08 -12.67 -53.17
CA LEU A 228 -14.83 -14.02 -53.69
C LEU A 228 -16.05 -14.65 -54.36
N GLU A 229 -17.24 -14.49 -53.78
CA GLU A 229 -18.48 -14.99 -54.38
C GLU A 229 -18.77 -14.27 -55.71
N SER A 230 -18.55 -12.95 -55.78
CA SER A 230 -18.72 -12.15 -56.99
C SER A 230 -17.75 -12.47 -58.13
N MET A 231 -16.65 -13.18 -57.81
CA MET A 231 -15.61 -13.62 -58.74
C MET A 231 -15.85 -15.02 -59.29
N LYS A 232 -16.73 -15.82 -58.67
CA LYS A 232 -17.06 -17.16 -59.17
C LYS A 232 -17.77 -17.07 -60.52
N GLY A 233 -17.33 -17.89 -61.48
CA GLY A 233 -17.94 -18.00 -62.80
C GLY A 233 -17.58 -16.89 -63.80
N LYS A 234 -16.66 -15.98 -63.47
CA LYS A 234 -16.19 -14.92 -64.38
C LYS A 234 -14.89 -15.35 -65.12
N PRO A 235 -14.84 -15.30 -66.46
CA PRO A 235 -13.67 -15.75 -67.24
C PRO A 235 -12.40 -14.91 -67.05
N ASP A 236 -12.54 -13.63 -66.70
CA ASP A 236 -11.43 -12.65 -66.61
C ASP A 236 -10.74 -12.59 -65.22
N VAL A 237 -11.08 -13.49 -64.29
CA VAL A 237 -10.52 -13.44 -62.93
C VAL A 237 -9.23 -14.24 -62.87
N SER A 238 -8.10 -13.55 -62.64
CA SER A 238 -6.82 -14.19 -62.36
C SER A 238 -6.91 -15.06 -61.09
N GLY A 239 -6.63 -16.36 -61.23
CA GLY A 239 -6.60 -17.29 -60.08
C GLY A 239 -5.66 -16.84 -58.95
N ALA A 240 -4.62 -16.05 -59.29
CA ALA A 240 -3.72 -15.46 -58.30
C ALA A 240 -4.41 -14.43 -57.38
N GLU A 241 -5.35 -13.64 -57.89
CA GLU A 241 -6.13 -12.69 -57.07
C GLU A 241 -7.15 -13.44 -56.21
N TYR A 242 -7.77 -14.50 -56.74
CA TYR A 242 -8.67 -15.37 -55.98
C TYR A 242 -7.95 -16.00 -54.77
N ASP A 243 -6.78 -16.60 -55.00
CA ASP A 243 -5.95 -17.20 -53.95
C ASP A 243 -5.43 -16.16 -52.94
N ARG A 244 -5.12 -14.95 -53.41
CA ARG A 244 -4.71 -13.84 -52.54
C ARG A 244 -5.82 -13.45 -51.57
N ILE A 245 -7.04 -13.22 -52.06
CA ILE A 245 -8.19 -12.85 -51.20
C ILE A 245 -8.50 -13.99 -50.21
N LYS A 246 -8.41 -15.25 -50.66
CA LYS A 246 -8.58 -16.42 -49.78
C LYS A 246 -7.55 -16.45 -48.65
N LYS A 247 -6.27 -16.15 -48.93
CA LYS A 247 -5.21 -16.05 -47.92
C LYS A 247 -5.46 -14.89 -46.94
N ILE A 248 -5.94 -13.75 -47.42
CA ILE A 248 -6.32 -12.61 -46.56
C ILE A 248 -7.42 -13.02 -45.58
N ILE A 249 -8.51 -13.63 -46.07
CA ILE A 249 -9.60 -14.12 -45.22
C ILE A 249 -9.11 -15.12 -44.17
N GLN A 250 -8.23 -16.05 -44.54
CA GLN A 250 -7.65 -17.02 -43.61
C GLN A 250 -6.83 -16.32 -42.52
N LYS A 251 -5.99 -15.35 -42.89
CA LYS A 251 -5.20 -14.55 -41.96
C LYS A 251 -6.09 -13.77 -40.99
N ASP A 252 -7.11 -13.08 -41.50
CA ASP A 252 -8.01 -12.27 -40.68
C ASP A 252 -8.83 -13.13 -39.74
N ARG A 253 -9.33 -14.29 -40.21
CA ARG A 253 -10.02 -15.27 -39.35
C ARG A 253 -9.12 -15.76 -38.21
N ARG A 254 -7.86 -16.08 -38.49
CA ARG A 254 -6.88 -16.47 -37.45
C ARG A 254 -6.68 -15.32 -36.45
N SER A 255 -6.50 -14.10 -36.93
CA SER A 255 -6.36 -12.90 -36.09
C SER A 255 -7.59 -12.66 -35.21
N ILE A 256 -8.80 -12.82 -35.74
CA ILE A 256 -10.06 -12.72 -34.97
C ILE A 256 -10.07 -13.76 -33.83
N ILE A 257 -9.71 -15.01 -34.12
CA ILE A 257 -9.69 -16.08 -33.10
C ILE A 257 -8.65 -15.77 -32.01
N GLU A 258 -7.44 -15.40 -32.40
CA GLU A 258 -6.35 -15.07 -31.47
C GLU A 258 -6.71 -13.87 -30.58
N GLN A 259 -7.22 -12.79 -31.16
CA GLN A 259 -7.63 -11.60 -30.42
C GLN A 259 -8.83 -11.85 -29.51
N SER A 260 -9.83 -12.62 -29.98
CA SER A 260 -10.99 -12.98 -29.17
C SER A 260 -10.59 -13.83 -27.97
N ASN A 261 -9.73 -14.83 -28.19
CA ASN A 261 -9.17 -15.66 -27.14
C ASN A 261 -8.36 -14.83 -26.13
N ARG A 262 -7.50 -13.93 -26.61
CA ARG A 262 -6.73 -13.01 -25.76
C ARG A 262 -7.63 -12.11 -24.91
N ALA A 263 -8.69 -11.55 -25.49
CA ALA A 263 -9.64 -10.72 -24.75
C ALA A 263 -10.32 -11.49 -23.61
N TRP A 264 -10.62 -12.77 -23.83
CA TRP A 264 -11.15 -13.65 -22.80
C TRP A 264 -10.14 -13.98 -21.70
N LEU A 265 -8.87 -14.28 -22.06
CA LEU A 265 -7.81 -14.52 -21.09
C LEU A 265 -7.54 -13.29 -20.21
N ILE A 266 -7.59 -12.09 -20.79
CA ILE A 266 -7.48 -10.83 -20.04
C ILE A 266 -8.63 -10.69 -19.03
N ARG A 267 -9.88 -10.99 -19.44
CA ARG A 267 -11.04 -10.96 -18.53
C ARG A 267 -10.87 -11.95 -17.38
N GLN A 268 -10.39 -13.15 -17.66
CA GLN A 268 -10.11 -14.14 -16.62
C GLN A 268 -9.05 -13.63 -15.64
N CYS A 269 -7.93 -13.13 -16.14
CA CYS A 269 -6.87 -12.57 -15.31
C CYS A 269 -7.40 -11.44 -14.42
N ILE A 270 -8.15 -10.49 -14.97
CA ILE A 270 -8.70 -9.39 -14.18
C ILE A 270 -9.71 -9.86 -13.15
N LEU A 271 -10.53 -10.86 -13.47
CA LEU A 271 -11.44 -11.43 -12.49
C LEU A 271 -10.67 -12.03 -11.31
N GLU A 272 -9.68 -12.89 -11.59
CA GLU A 272 -8.83 -13.49 -10.56
C GLU A 272 -8.16 -12.41 -9.69
N GLU A 273 -7.63 -11.37 -10.32
CA GLU A 273 -6.95 -10.28 -9.64
C GLU A 273 -7.88 -9.40 -8.81
N PHE A 274 -9.07 -9.12 -9.33
CA PHE A 274 -10.10 -8.37 -8.62
C PHE A 274 -10.66 -9.18 -7.45
N THR A 275 -10.78 -10.50 -7.57
CA THR A 275 -11.13 -11.39 -6.46
C THR A 275 -10.08 -11.35 -5.35
N ILE A 276 -8.79 -11.41 -5.70
CA ILE A 276 -7.70 -11.24 -4.73
C ILE A 276 -7.79 -9.86 -4.05
N PHE A 277 -8.12 -8.80 -4.80
CA PHE A 277 -8.35 -7.48 -4.23
C PHE A 277 -9.50 -7.46 -3.22
N GLN A 278 -10.62 -8.16 -3.46
CA GLN A 278 -11.74 -8.18 -2.51
C GLN A 278 -11.34 -8.68 -1.11
N GLU A 279 -10.43 -9.65 -1.03
CA GLU A 279 -9.90 -10.14 0.25
C GLU A 279 -9.13 -9.07 1.05
N THR A 280 -8.65 -8.02 0.37
CA THR A 280 -7.91 -6.94 1.03
C THR A 280 -8.80 -6.00 1.85
N GLN A 281 -10.13 -6.11 1.75
CA GLN A 281 -11.08 -5.32 2.55
C GLN A 281 -10.84 -5.48 4.06
N PHE A 282 -10.39 -6.66 4.50
CA PHE A 282 -10.13 -6.94 5.92
C PHE A 282 -8.92 -6.15 6.47
N LEU A 283 -8.05 -5.63 5.60
CA LEU A 283 -6.95 -4.76 6.02
C LEU A 283 -7.47 -3.43 6.57
N ILE A 284 -8.58 -2.92 6.04
CA ILE A 284 -9.22 -1.69 6.52
C ILE A 284 -9.70 -1.91 7.96
N THR A 285 -10.50 -2.95 8.19
CA THR A 285 -11.04 -3.28 9.51
C THR A 285 -9.93 -3.53 10.52
N ARG A 286 -8.93 -4.34 10.16
CA ARG A 286 -7.79 -4.63 11.05
C ARG A 286 -7.01 -3.37 11.40
N ALA A 287 -6.75 -2.48 10.45
CA ALA A 287 -6.05 -1.23 10.70
C ALA A 287 -6.78 -0.34 11.73
N PHE A 288 -8.10 -0.24 11.64
CA PHE A 288 -8.89 0.53 12.60
C PHE A 288 -9.06 -0.16 13.96
N GLN A 289 -9.21 -1.49 14.00
CA GLN A 289 -9.23 -2.24 15.26
C GLN A 289 -7.92 -2.06 16.03
N ASP A 290 -6.79 -2.16 15.33
CA ASP A 290 -5.47 -1.96 15.92
C ASP A 290 -5.26 -0.51 16.36
N TRP A 291 -5.75 0.46 15.57
CA TRP A 291 -5.73 1.88 15.95
C TRP A 291 -6.52 2.11 17.25
N ALA A 292 -7.75 1.60 17.34
CA ALA A 292 -8.59 1.77 18.53
C ALA A 292 -7.95 1.11 19.76
N LYS A 293 -7.43 -0.12 19.60
CA LYS A 293 -6.77 -0.87 20.68
C LYS A 293 -5.52 -0.14 21.20
N LEU A 294 -4.65 0.32 20.29
CA LEU A 294 -3.44 1.06 20.67
C LEU A 294 -3.80 2.33 21.46
N ASN A 295 -4.74 3.12 20.95
CA ASN A 295 -5.15 4.36 21.63
C ASN A 295 -5.79 4.09 22.98
N SER A 296 -6.65 3.07 23.10
CA SER A 296 -7.27 2.68 24.37
C SER A 296 -6.21 2.26 25.40
N ASN A 297 -5.24 1.44 24.99
CA ASN A 297 -4.15 1.00 25.87
C ASN A 297 -3.34 2.20 26.40
N HIS A 298 -2.87 3.07 25.51
CA HIS A 298 -2.07 4.23 25.94
C HIS A 298 -2.88 5.28 26.70
N ALA A 299 -4.17 5.44 26.40
CA ALA A 299 -5.07 6.27 27.20
C ALA A 299 -5.19 5.74 28.64
N GLY A 300 -5.35 4.42 28.81
CA GLY A 300 -5.39 3.78 30.13
C GLY A 300 -4.08 3.92 30.90
N LEU A 301 -2.93 3.73 30.25
CA LEU A 301 -1.62 3.95 30.87
C LEU A 301 -1.45 5.39 31.36
N LYS A 302 -1.84 6.38 30.52
CA LYS A 302 -1.77 7.80 30.89
C LYS A 302 -2.70 8.11 32.07
N LEU A 303 -3.93 7.60 32.06
CA LEU A 303 -4.89 7.81 33.15
C LEU A 303 -4.33 7.30 34.49
N ASN A 304 -3.81 6.07 34.49
CA ASN A 304 -3.22 5.49 35.70
C ASN A 304 -2.07 6.35 36.25
N GLU A 305 -1.22 6.92 35.40
CA GLU A 305 -0.14 7.81 35.84
C GLU A 305 -0.65 9.14 36.40
N TRP A 306 -1.76 9.68 35.86
CA TRP A 306 -2.40 10.87 36.41
C TRP A 306 -3.05 10.61 37.77
N GLU A 307 -3.75 9.48 37.94
CA GLU A 307 -4.38 9.10 39.22
C GLU A 307 -3.32 8.89 40.32
N LYS A 308 -2.18 8.29 39.97
CA LYS A 308 -1.03 8.17 40.88
C LYS A 308 -0.49 9.54 41.30
N LEU A 309 -0.31 10.46 40.34
CA LEU A 309 0.20 11.79 40.66
C LEU A 309 -0.75 12.53 41.59
N VAL A 310 -2.06 12.55 41.28
CA VAL A 310 -3.08 13.19 42.12
C VAL A 310 -2.95 12.71 43.55
N THR A 311 -2.98 11.39 43.77
CA THR A 311 -2.86 10.80 45.11
C THR A 311 -1.56 11.19 45.81
N SER A 312 -0.43 11.22 45.07
CA SER A 312 0.89 11.48 45.64
C SER A 312 1.11 12.93 46.10
N ILE A 313 0.39 13.88 45.52
CA ILE A 313 0.53 15.32 45.84
C ILE A 313 -0.61 15.85 46.71
N MET A 314 -1.57 15.01 47.11
CA MET A 314 -2.73 15.43 47.93
C MET A 314 -2.30 16.04 49.27
N ASP A 315 -1.21 15.54 49.84
CA ASP A 315 -0.70 15.97 51.15
C ASP A 315 0.29 17.15 51.04
N MET A 316 0.42 17.77 49.86
CA MET A 316 1.25 18.97 49.71
C MET A 316 0.71 20.10 50.60
N PRO A 317 1.60 20.88 51.26
CA PRO A 317 1.17 21.95 52.16
C PRO A 317 0.41 23.05 51.40
N ILE A 318 -0.83 23.31 51.81
CA ILE A 318 -1.72 24.34 51.20
C ILE A 318 -2.00 25.53 52.13
N SER A 319 -1.64 25.44 53.40
CA SER A 319 -1.77 26.50 54.39
C SER A 319 -0.65 26.37 55.43
N ARG A 320 -0.48 27.40 56.26
CA ARG A 320 0.31 27.25 57.49
C ARG A 320 -0.46 26.32 58.44
N GLU A 321 0.24 25.39 59.08
CA GLU A 321 -0.30 24.64 60.23
C GLU A 321 -0.58 25.57 61.41
#